data_AF-A0A2E7SAF6-F1
#
_entry.id   AF-A0A2E7SAF6-F1
#
_cell.length_a   1.000
_cell.length_b   1.000
_cell.length_c   1.000
_cell.angle_alpha   90.00
_cell.angle_beta   90.00
_cell.angle_gamma   90.00
#
_symmetry.space_group_name_H-M   'P 1'
#
loop_
_entity.id
_entity.type
_entity.pdbx_description
1 polymer ?
#
loop_
_entity_poly.entity_id
_entity_poly.type
_entity_poly.pdbx_seq_one_letter_code
_entity_poly.pdbx_strand_id
1 'polypeptide(L)'
;MDITESFTIDGMETLPDYLQHGLDIVFVGLNPSPHSINVGHYYGNPRNRFWKALNESGIVSTKLSTETDYKAIDYGIGFTDLVKRPTPQVKDLTSKDFQQWVPRARELLLEYQPIVVAFQGVMAYKFFHRHTEGSNISPKLGIQEGKIGHSLIFITPNPSPANAQYSIHDLSHWYKELGNLRAKLRSDN
;
A
#
# COMPACT_ATOMS: atom_id res chain seq x y z
N MET A 1 6.72 -16.23 13.21
CA MET A 1 6.65 -14.94 13.90
C MET A 1 5.35 -14.98 14.68
N ASP A 2 5.41 -15.00 16.01
CA ASP A 2 4.22 -14.95 16.85
C ASP A 2 3.53 -13.59 16.65
N ILE A 3 2.24 -13.63 16.35
CA ILE A 3 1.43 -12.48 15.90
C ILE A 3 0.89 -11.67 17.10
N THR A 4 1.60 -11.64 18.22
CA THR A 4 1.08 -11.07 19.48
C THR A 4 1.89 -9.88 20.02
N GLU A 5 2.95 -9.45 19.36
CA GLU A 5 3.70 -8.27 19.77
C GLU A 5 3.24 -7.06 18.96
N SER A 6 2.73 -6.03 19.64
CA SER A 6 2.43 -4.76 18.99
C SER A 6 3.72 -4.11 18.51
N PHE A 7 3.73 -3.67 17.26
CA PHE A 7 4.89 -3.01 16.67
C PHE A 7 4.86 -1.52 17.05
N THR A 8 5.93 -1.02 17.65
CA THR A 8 6.02 0.37 18.09
C THR A 8 7.14 1.12 17.39
N ILE A 9 6.87 2.36 16.97
CA ILE A 9 7.90 3.34 16.59
C ILE A 9 7.83 4.49 17.59
N ASP A 10 8.95 4.78 18.27
CA ASP A 10 9.03 5.84 19.29
C ASP A 10 7.92 5.76 20.37
N GLY A 11 7.55 4.54 20.77
CA GLY A 11 6.49 4.28 21.75
C GLY A 11 5.05 4.38 21.23
N MET A 12 4.86 4.64 19.94
CA MET A 12 3.55 4.66 19.27
C MET A 12 3.28 3.33 18.58
N GLU A 13 2.19 2.65 18.93
CA GLU A 13 1.74 1.45 18.22
C GLU A 13 1.37 1.76 16.77
N THR A 14 1.82 0.88 15.88
CA THR A 14 1.58 0.94 14.44
C THR A 14 1.70 -0.46 13.83
N LEU A 15 1.63 -0.57 12.52
CA LEU A 15 1.90 -1.83 11.81
C LEU A 15 3.39 -1.91 11.44
N PRO A 16 4.01 -3.10 11.46
CA PRO A 16 5.33 -3.31 10.85
C PRO A 16 5.24 -3.06 9.34
N ASP A 17 6.35 -2.73 8.69
CA ASP A 17 6.42 -2.74 7.22
C ASP A 17 6.80 -4.15 6.74
N TYR A 18 6.13 -4.65 5.70
CA TYR A 18 6.50 -5.91 5.05
C TYR A 18 7.34 -5.57 3.82
N LEU A 19 8.64 -5.40 4.04
CA LEU A 19 9.60 -5.00 3.01
C LEU A 19 10.82 -5.92 3.04
N GLN A 20 11.27 -6.32 1.85
CA GLN A 20 12.51 -7.03 1.59
C GLN A 20 13.00 -6.69 0.18
N HIS A 21 14.28 -6.94 -0.11
CA HIS A 21 14.78 -6.78 -1.47
C HIS A 21 14.18 -7.83 -2.41
N GLY A 22 14.04 -7.47 -3.69
CA GLY A 22 13.52 -8.37 -4.73
C GLY A 22 12.00 -8.53 -4.75
N LEU A 23 11.25 -7.64 -4.09
CA LEU A 23 9.80 -7.59 -4.21
C LEU A 23 9.37 -7.08 -5.59
N ASP A 24 8.29 -7.65 -6.12
CA ASP A 24 7.68 -7.19 -7.36
C ASP A 24 6.81 -5.96 -7.12
N ILE A 25 6.00 -5.99 -6.06
CA ILE A 25 5.01 -4.97 -5.77
C ILE A 25 5.11 -4.60 -4.29
N VAL A 26 5.11 -3.31 -3.98
CA VAL A 26 4.81 -2.82 -2.63
C VAL A 26 3.53 -2.01 -2.67
N PHE A 27 2.51 -2.44 -1.94
CA PHE A 27 1.31 -1.64 -1.73
C PHE A 27 1.56 -0.59 -0.64
N VAL A 28 1.26 0.66 -0.97
CA VAL A 28 1.43 1.80 -0.07
C VAL A 28 0.06 2.32 0.36
N GLY A 29 -0.30 2.06 1.61
CA GLY A 29 -1.46 2.64 2.29
C GLY A 29 -1.24 4.11 2.66
N LEU A 30 -2.32 4.77 3.08
CA LEU A 30 -2.20 6.13 3.61
C LEU A 30 -1.67 6.09 5.05
N ASN A 31 -2.40 5.41 5.94
CA ASN A 31 -2.02 5.17 7.32
C ASN A 31 -2.79 3.97 7.91
N PRO A 32 -2.28 3.33 8.98
CA PRO A 32 -2.97 2.25 9.66
C PRO A 32 -4.27 2.70 10.34
N SER A 33 -5.30 1.85 10.27
CA SER A 33 -6.50 2.04 11.10
C SER A 33 -6.29 1.47 12.51
N PRO A 34 -6.96 2.01 13.56
CA PRO A 34 -6.90 1.43 14.90
C PRO A 34 -7.28 -0.05 14.93
N HIS A 35 -8.23 -0.46 14.09
CA HIS A 35 -8.61 -1.86 14.00
C HIS A 35 -7.50 -2.73 13.43
N SER A 36 -6.81 -2.26 12.38
CA SER A 36 -5.66 -2.96 11.79
C SER A 36 -4.53 -3.15 12.80
N ILE A 37 -4.27 -2.15 13.64
CA ILE A 37 -3.30 -2.27 14.74
C ILE A 37 -3.76 -3.30 15.76
N ASN A 38 -5.02 -3.23 16.20
CA ASN A 38 -5.56 -4.16 17.20
C ASN A 38 -5.47 -5.63 16.76
N VAL A 39 -5.62 -5.91 15.47
CA VAL A 39 -5.47 -7.27 14.93
C VAL A 39 -4.05 -7.56 14.43
N GLY A 40 -3.14 -6.58 14.42
CA GLY A 40 -1.76 -6.75 13.97
C GLY A 40 -1.57 -6.97 12.47
N HIS A 41 -2.56 -6.63 11.63
CA HIS A 41 -2.56 -7.01 10.21
C HIS A 41 -3.03 -5.90 9.26
N TYR A 42 -2.42 -5.89 8.08
CA TYR A 42 -2.79 -5.00 6.98
C TYR A 42 -4.22 -5.23 6.50
N TYR A 43 -4.92 -4.12 6.28
CA TYR A 43 -6.34 -4.11 5.87
C TYR A 43 -7.29 -4.88 6.79
N GLY A 44 -6.96 -5.02 8.08
CA GLY A 44 -7.69 -5.91 8.98
C GLY A 44 -9.17 -5.61 9.25
N ASN A 45 -9.70 -4.43 8.89
CA ASN A 45 -11.14 -4.17 9.02
C ASN A 45 -11.93 -5.15 8.13
N PRO A 46 -12.89 -5.95 8.66
CA PRO A 46 -13.63 -6.95 7.88
C PRO A 46 -14.43 -6.39 6.69
N ARG A 47 -14.72 -5.08 6.71
CA ARG A 47 -15.38 -4.37 5.60
C ARG A 47 -14.39 -3.81 4.57
N ASN A 48 -13.09 -3.86 4.83
CA ASN A 48 -12.08 -3.52 3.85
C ASN A 48 -12.07 -4.56 2.73
N ARG A 49 -12.01 -4.08 1.49
CA ARG A 49 -12.19 -4.92 0.30
C ARG A 49 -10.88 -5.38 -0.32
N PHE A 50 -9.72 -5.01 0.26
CA PHE A 50 -8.39 -5.30 -0.28
C PHE A 50 -8.20 -6.79 -0.56
N TRP A 51 -8.31 -7.63 0.49
CA TRP A 51 -8.05 -9.07 0.36
C TRP A 51 -9.02 -9.76 -0.60
N LYS A 52 -10.31 -9.38 -0.57
CA LYS A 52 -11.29 -9.91 -1.52
C LYS A 52 -10.93 -9.55 -2.96
N ALA A 53 -10.61 -8.28 -3.23
CA ALA A 53 -10.24 -7.82 -4.57
C ALA A 53 -8.91 -8.44 -5.04
N LEU A 54 -7.92 -8.57 -4.14
CA LEU A 54 -6.63 -9.19 -4.44
C LEU A 54 -6.82 -10.63 -4.89
N ASN A 55 -7.60 -11.41 -4.15
CA ASN A 55 -7.90 -12.80 -4.48
C ASN A 55 -8.71 -12.93 -5.78
N GLU A 56 -9.68 -12.05 -6.03
CA GLU A 56 -10.47 -12.05 -7.27
C GLU A 56 -9.66 -11.62 -8.49
N SER A 57 -8.57 -10.87 -8.31
CA SER A 57 -7.73 -10.38 -9.42
C SER A 57 -6.86 -11.46 -10.06
N GLY A 58 -6.60 -12.57 -9.34
CA GLY A 58 -5.69 -13.63 -9.76
C GLY A 58 -4.20 -13.31 -9.62
N ILE A 59 -3.84 -12.19 -8.96
CA ILE A 59 -2.43 -11.84 -8.72
C ILE A 59 -1.70 -12.80 -7.78
N VAL A 60 -2.46 -13.46 -6.90
CA VAL A 60 -2.04 -14.54 -6.01
C VAL A 60 -2.77 -15.84 -6.39
N SER A 61 -2.07 -16.97 -6.32
CA SER A 61 -2.64 -18.28 -6.69
C SER A 61 -3.41 -18.94 -5.53
N THR A 62 -3.01 -18.65 -4.29
CA THR A 62 -3.67 -19.11 -3.07
C THR A 62 -4.37 -17.95 -2.42
N LYS A 63 -5.58 -18.19 -1.90
CA LYS A 63 -6.34 -17.14 -1.21
C LYS A 63 -5.58 -16.67 0.04
N LEU A 64 -5.38 -15.36 0.13
CA LEU A 64 -4.85 -14.69 1.31
C LEU A 64 -5.97 -13.98 2.08
N SER A 65 -5.76 -13.75 3.36
CA SER A 65 -6.66 -13.04 4.27
C SER A 65 -5.84 -12.07 5.13
N THR A 66 -6.55 -11.29 5.94
CA THR A 66 -5.95 -10.45 6.99
C THR A 66 -4.93 -11.22 7.82
N GLU A 67 -5.32 -12.39 8.33
CA GLU A 67 -4.52 -13.22 9.24
C GLU A 67 -3.33 -13.92 8.56
N THR A 68 -3.27 -13.84 7.23
CA THR A 68 -2.21 -14.45 6.41
C THR A 68 -1.50 -13.42 5.54
N ASP A 69 -1.62 -12.13 5.88
CA ASP A 69 -1.05 -11.02 5.12
C ASP A 69 0.46 -11.14 4.91
N TYR A 70 1.19 -11.65 5.89
CA TYR A 70 2.64 -11.91 5.82
C TYR A 70 3.03 -12.88 4.70
N LYS A 71 2.13 -13.78 4.28
CA LYS A 71 2.38 -14.72 3.16
C LYS A 71 2.35 -14.03 1.79
N ALA A 72 1.91 -12.77 1.71
CA ALA A 72 1.99 -12.01 0.47
C ALA A 72 3.45 -11.84 0.00
N ILE A 73 4.41 -11.86 0.92
CA ILE A 73 5.85 -11.82 0.61
C ILE A 73 6.27 -12.99 -0.29
N ASP A 74 5.68 -14.18 -0.13
CA ASP A 74 5.94 -15.34 -0.99
C ASP A 74 5.51 -15.11 -2.45
N TYR A 75 4.62 -14.13 -2.69
CA TYR A 75 4.16 -13.69 -4.00
C TYR A 75 4.91 -12.46 -4.53
N GLY A 76 5.99 -12.05 -3.86
CA GLY A 76 6.72 -10.82 -4.18
C GLY A 76 5.93 -9.55 -3.85
N ILE A 77 4.99 -9.62 -2.91
CA ILE A 77 4.13 -8.50 -2.52
C ILE A 77 4.45 -8.05 -1.09
N GLY A 78 4.81 -6.78 -0.94
CA GLY A 78 5.03 -6.12 0.35
C GLY A 78 3.99 -5.05 0.67
N PHE A 79 4.07 -4.52 1.89
CA PHE A 79 3.17 -3.48 2.41
C PHE A 79 3.93 -2.44 3.22
N THR A 80 3.52 -1.19 3.07
CA THR A 80 3.90 -0.09 3.96
C THR A 80 2.80 0.98 3.95
N ASP A 81 2.98 2.03 4.74
CA ASP A 81 2.08 3.19 4.80
C ASP A 81 2.88 4.48 4.65
N LEU A 82 2.27 5.50 4.02
CA LEU A 82 2.88 6.83 3.96
C LEU A 82 3.05 7.48 5.33
N VAL A 83 2.10 7.25 6.23
CA VAL A 83 2.10 7.76 7.60
C VAL A 83 1.91 6.59 8.55
N LYS A 84 2.85 6.36 9.45
CA LYS A 84 2.74 5.28 10.45
C LYS A 84 1.83 5.62 11.62
N ARG A 85 1.50 6.91 11.83
CA ARG A 85 0.57 7.31 12.90
C ARG A 85 -0.85 6.83 12.60
N PRO A 86 -1.47 6.03 13.49
CA PRO A 86 -2.85 5.60 13.29
C PRO A 86 -3.83 6.74 13.51
N THR A 87 -4.89 6.73 12.71
CA THR A 87 -6.05 7.59 12.91
C THR A 87 -7.36 6.87 12.60
N PRO A 88 -8.46 7.19 13.31
CA PRO A 88 -9.78 6.67 12.96
C PRO A 88 -10.23 7.13 11.56
N GLN A 89 -9.94 8.37 11.19
CA GLN A 89 -10.30 8.94 9.90
C GLN A 89 -9.11 9.63 9.24
N VAL A 90 -9.13 9.64 7.90
CA VAL A 90 -8.10 10.31 7.08
C VAL A 90 -7.99 11.80 7.40
N LYS A 91 -9.12 12.46 7.71
CA LYS A 91 -9.16 13.89 8.05
C LYS A 91 -8.42 14.24 9.35
N ASP A 92 -8.12 13.24 10.18
CA ASP A 92 -7.41 13.43 11.44
C ASP A 92 -5.87 13.39 11.23
N LEU A 93 -5.41 13.18 10.00
CA LEU A 93 -4.03 13.37 9.59
C LEU A 93 -3.73 14.86 9.41
N THR A 94 -2.56 15.28 9.87
CA THR A 94 -2.09 16.66 9.84
C THR A 94 -0.93 16.82 8.86
N SER A 95 -0.65 18.06 8.46
CA SER A 95 0.54 18.36 7.64
C SER A 95 1.85 17.90 8.30
N LYS A 96 1.93 17.93 9.64
CA LYS A 96 3.11 17.46 10.38
C LYS A 96 3.33 15.97 10.22
N ASP A 97 2.27 15.18 10.16
CA ASP A 97 2.37 13.74 9.92
C ASP A 97 3.02 13.46 8.58
N PHE A 98 2.58 14.14 7.52
CA PHE A 98 3.16 13.93 6.20
C PHE A 98 4.61 14.43 6.12
N GLN A 99 4.92 15.56 6.74
CA GLN A 99 6.29 16.08 6.84
C GLN A 99 7.24 15.10 7.55
N GLN A 100 6.75 14.42 8.59
CA GLN A 100 7.52 13.46 9.35
C GLN A 100 7.69 12.13 8.61
N TRP A 101 6.60 11.57 8.06
CA TRP A 101 6.57 10.17 7.65
C TRP A 101 6.79 9.93 6.16
N VAL A 102 6.46 10.90 5.29
CA VAL A 102 6.69 10.72 3.84
C VAL A 102 8.19 10.58 3.50
N PRO A 103 9.12 11.33 4.11
CA PRO A 103 10.56 11.11 3.88
C PRO A 103 10.99 9.67 4.21
N ARG A 104 10.56 9.14 5.35
CA ARG A 104 10.81 7.74 5.74
C ARG A 104 10.25 6.76 4.72
N ALA A 105 8.99 6.92 4.31
CA ALA A 105 8.39 6.04 3.31
C ALA A 105 9.16 6.09 1.98
N ARG A 106 9.58 7.29 1.55
CA ARG A 106 10.40 7.46 0.34
C ARG A 106 11.76 6.74 0.47
N GLU A 107 12.45 6.89 1.60
CA GLU A 107 13.74 6.23 1.86
C GLU A 107 13.62 4.71 1.78
N LEU A 108 12.61 4.13 2.43
CA LEU A 108 12.35 2.68 2.36
C LEU A 108 12.08 2.22 0.91
N LEU A 109 11.28 2.97 0.15
CA LEU A 109 11.00 2.64 -1.24
C LEU A 109 12.23 2.75 -2.14
N LEU A 110 13.16 3.67 -1.84
CA LEU A 110 14.45 3.81 -2.53
C LEU A 110 15.47 2.75 -2.13
N GLU A 111 15.38 2.22 -0.92
CA GLU A 111 16.23 1.14 -0.41
C GLU A 111 15.81 -0.22 -0.98
N TYR A 112 14.52 -0.57 -0.83
CA TYR A 112 14.03 -1.89 -1.23
C TYR A 112 13.73 -2.01 -2.73
N GLN A 113 13.49 -0.90 -3.42
CA GLN A 113 13.29 -0.79 -4.86
C GLN A 113 12.43 -1.92 -5.48
N PRO A 114 11.15 -2.05 -5.10
CA PRO A 114 10.29 -3.02 -5.76
C PRO A 114 10.13 -2.68 -7.25
N ILE A 115 9.71 -3.63 -8.09
CA ILE A 115 9.46 -3.32 -9.51
C ILE A 115 8.37 -2.24 -9.64
N VAL A 116 7.31 -2.33 -8.82
CA VAL A 116 6.18 -1.39 -8.81
C VAL A 116 5.85 -0.96 -7.38
N VAL A 117 5.70 0.35 -7.17
CA VAL A 117 5.07 0.93 -5.99
C VAL A 117 3.60 1.21 -6.30
N ALA A 118 2.70 0.52 -5.62
CA ALA A 118 1.26 0.59 -5.83
C ALA A 118 0.55 1.40 -4.71
N PHE A 119 0.23 2.65 -4.99
CA PHE A 119 -0.49 3.51 -4.03
C PHE A 119 -1.98 3.15 -3.97
N GLN A 120 -2.49 2.90 -2.76
CA GLN A 120 -3.90 2.61 -2.49
C GLN A 120 -4.73 3.90 -2.43
N GLY A 121 -5.05 4.42 -3.61
CA GLY A 121 -5.86 5.61 -3.80
C GLY A 121 -5.06 6.84 -4.22
N VAL A 122 -5.70 7.68 -5.04
CA VAL A 122 -5.15 8.95 -5.56
C VAL A 122 -4.64 9.86 -4.43
N MET A 123 -5.33 9.88 -3.29
CA MET A 123 -4.96 10.74 -2.17
C MET A 123 -3.58 10.38 -1.59
N ALA A 124 -3.25 9.09 -1.45
CA ALA A 124 -1.94 8.66 -0.97
C ALA A 124 -0.83 9.18 -1.91
N TYR A 125 -0.96 8.93 -3.21
CA TYR A 125 0.04 9.40 -4.17
C TYR A 125 0.14 10.94 -4.22
N LYS A 126 -0.99 11.67 -4.13
CA LYS A 126 -0.97 13.14 -4.07
C LYS A 126 -0.18 13.65 -2.87
N PHE A 127 -0.35 13.05 -1.69
CA PHE A 127 0.40 13.45 -0.50
C PHE A 127 1.87 13.08 -0.61
N PHE A 128 2.20 11.90 -1.13
CA PHE A 128 3.58 11.51 -1.43
C PHE A 128 4.23 12.54 -2.36
N HIS A 129 3.67 12.74 -3.56
CA HIS A 129 4.20 13.65 -4.57
C HIS A 129 4.35 15.08 -4.07
N ARG A 130 3.37 15.60 -3.32
CA ARG A 130 3.45 16.96 -2.77
C ARG A 130 4.61 17.13 -1.79
N HIS A 131 4.92 16.11 -0.99
CA HIS A 131 5.98 16.18 0.02
C HIS A 131 7.36 15.77 -0.51
N THR A 132 7.44 15.17 -1.70
CA THR A 132 8.72 14.81 -2.34
C THR A 132 9.09 15.76 -3.49
N GLU A 133 8.13 16.12 -4.34
CA GLU A 133 8.34 16.94 -5.55
C GLU A 133 7.81 18.38 -5.42
N GLY A 134 7.15 18.71 -4.31
CA GLY A 134 6.74 20.09 -4.00
C GLY A 134 5.58 20.64 -4.84
N SER A 135 4.90 19.83 -5.66
CA SER A 135 3.84 20.30 -6.56
C SER A 135 2.52 19.54 -6.42
N ASN A 136 1.42 20.25 -6.70
CA ASN A 136 0.08 19.67 -6.72
C ASN A 136 -0.19 19.00 -8.05
N ILE A 137 -0.74 17.78 -8.00
CA ILE A 137 -1.09 16.99 -9.17
C ILE A 137 -2.53 16.48 -9.10
N SER A 138 -3.07 16.11 -10.27
CA SER A 138 -4.36 15.44 -10.44
C SER A 138 -4.16 14.10 -11.14
N PRO A 139 -3.52 13.13 -10.47
CA PRO A 139 -3.16 11.85 -11.07
C PRO A 139 -4.42 11.01 -11.33
N LYS A 140 -4.32 10.15 -12.33
CA LYS A 140 -5.36 9.15 -12.66
C LYS A 140 -4.95 7.78 -12.13
N LEU A 141 -5.91 6.87 -12.03
CA LEU A 141 -5.61 5.47 -11.74
C LEU A 141 -4.71 4.86 -12.83
N GLY A 142 -3.92 3.86 -12.46
CA GLY A 142 -2.98 3.17 -13.34
C GLY A 142 -1.54 3.65 -13.22
N ILE A 143 -0.74 3.37 -14.25
CA ILE A 143 0.68 3.76 -14.32
C ILE A 143 0.85 5.28 -14.38
N GLN A 144 1.88 5.79 -13.72
CA GLN A 144 2.25 7.21 -13.76
C GLN A 144 3.56 7.40 -14.55
N GLU A 145 3.79 8.61 -15.05
CA GLU A 145 5.01 8.96 -15.80
C GLU A 145 6.27 8.98 -14.90
N GLY A 146 6.11 9.28 -13.61
CA GLY A 146 7.19 9.33 -12.63
C GLY A 146 7.63 7.96 -12.09
N LYS A 147 8.79 7.94 -11.45
CA LYS A 147 9.36 6.78 -10.75
C LYS A 147 9.84 7.13 -9.35
N ILE A 148 9.95 6.14 -8.49
CA ILE A 148 10.65 6.24 -7.19
C ILE A 148 11.93 5.42 -7.32
N GLY A 149 13.06 6.10 -7.55
CA GLY A 149 14.28 5.41 -7.99
C GLY A 149 14.02 4.70 -9.32
N HIS A 150 14.12 3.38 -9.33
CA HIS A 150 13.82 2.55 -10.50
C HIS A 150 12.38 2.01 -10.53
N SER A 151 11.66 2.09 -9.41
CA SER A 151 10.32 1.56 -9.28
C SER A 151 9.30 2.36 -10.08
N LEU A 152 8.47 1.68 -10.87
CA LEU A 152 7.31 2.29 -11.49
C LEU A 152 6.26 2.65 -10.44
N ILE A 153 5.47 3.68 -10.71
CA ILE A 153 4.38 4.10 -9.85
C ILE A 153 3.06 3.66 -10.48
N PHE A 154 2.23 2.98 -9.69
CA PHE A 154 0.88 2.59 -10.07
C PHE A 154 -0.13 3.03 -9.00
N ILE A 155 -1.30 3.52 -9.41
CA ILE A 155 -2.35 3.97 -8.47
C ILE A 155 -3.58 3.10 -8.65
N THR A 156 -4.04 2.49 -7.56
CA THR A 156 -5.27 1.71 -7.49
C THR A 156 -6.37 2.52 -6.79
N PRO A 157 -7.66 2.17 -6.93
CA PRO A 157 -8.69 2.74 -6.07
C PRO A 157 -8.45 2.32 -4.62
N ASN A 158 -8.88 3.18 -3.67
CA ASN A 158 -8.78 2.86 -2.24
C ASN A 158 -9.81 1.78 -1.86
N PRO A 159 -9.41 0.64 -1.25
CA PRO A 159 -10.30 -0.48 -0.93
C PRO A 159 -11.17 -0.26 0.32
N SER A 160 -10.93 0.82 1.07
CA SER A 160 -11.71 1.20 2.26
C SER A 160 -13.21 1.26 1.95
N PRO A 161 -14.10 0.79 2.85
CA PRO A 161 -15.54 0.88 2.66
C PRO A 161 -16.06 2.32 2.56
N ALA A 162 -15.30 3.31 3.05
CA ALA A 162 -15.63 4.73 2.88
C ALA A 162 -15.58 5.19 1.41
N ASN A 163 -14.87 4.46 0.55
CA ASN A 163 -14.81 4.73 -0.88
C ASN A 163 -15.93 3.98 -1.61
N ALA A 164 -17.14 4.51 -1.58
CA ALA A 164 -18.32 3.89 -2.22
C ALA A 164 -18.33 4.01 -3.76
N GLN A 165 -17.41 4.79 -4.35
CA GLN A 165 -17.35 5.03 -5.80
C GLN A 165 -16.98 3.77 -6.60
N TYR A 166 -16.17 2.89 -6.01
CA TYR A 166 -15.64 1.72 -6.71
C TYR A 166 -16.24 0.45 -6.13
N SER A 167 -16.74 -0.42 -7.00
CA SER A 167 -17.21 -1.76 -6.65
C SER A 167 -16.04 -2.71 -6.36
N ILE A 168 -16.35 -3.90 -5.85
CA ILE A 168 -15.33 -4.95 -5.71
C ILE A 168 -14.75 -5.37 -7.07
N HIS A 169 -15.57 -5.38 -8.13
CA HIS A 169 -15.13 -5.71 -9.47
C HIS A 169 -14.17 -4.66 -10.03
N ASP A 170 -14.40 -3.38 -9.76
CA ASP A 170 -13.47 -2.31 -10.14
C ASP A 170 -12.12 -2.48 -9.43
N LEU A 171 -12.13 -2.73 -8.12
CA LEU A 171 -10.91 -2.97 -7.35
C LEU A 171 -10.12 -4.18 -7.89
N SER A 172 -10.81 -5.29 -8.11
CA SER A 172 -10.23 -6.52 -8.67
C SER A 172 -9.65 -6.29 -10.07
N HIS A 173 -10.35 -5.53 -10.91
CA HIS A 173 -9.87 -5.16 -12.24
C HIS A 173 -8.55 -4.36 -12.17
N TRP A 174 -8.46 -3.34 -11.31
CA TRP A 174 -7.22 -2.57 -11.16
C TRP A 174 -6.05 -3.39 -10.60
N TYR A 175 -6.32 -4.33 -9.70
CA TYR A 175 -5.29 -5.27 -9.21
C TYR A 175 -4.87 -6.27 -10.29
N LYS A 176 -5.78 -6.66 -11.19
CA LYS A 176 -5.45 -7.49 -12.36
C LYS A 176 -4.55 -6.73 -13.33
N GLU A 177 -4.84 -5.45 -13.61
CA GLU A 177 -3.98 -4.61 -14.45
C GLU A 177 -2.59 -4.42 -13.84
N LEU A 178 -2.51 -4.26 -12.50
CA LEU A 178 -1.23 -4.26 -11.78
C LEU A 178 -0.49 -5.60 -11.94
N GLY A 179 -1.20 -6.73 -11.84
CA GLY A 179 -0.64 -8.07 -12.06
C GLY A 179 -0.14 -8.27 -13.50
N ASN A 180 -0.86 -7.77 -14.51
CA ASN A 180 -0.45 -7.79 -15.91
C ASN A 180 0.84 -6.97 -16.13
N LEU A 181 0.91 -5.78 -15.53
CA LEU A 181 2.10 -4.93 -15.57
C LEU A 181 3.30 -5.67 -14.95
N ARG A 182 3.14 -6.26 -13.76
CA ARG A 182 4.18 -7.08 -13.12
C ARG A 182 4.66 -8.20 -14.04
N ALA A 183 3.75 -8.97 -14.63
CA ALA A 183 4.11 -10.09 -15.50
C ALA A 183 4.92 -9.63 -16.71
N LYS A 184 4.53 -8.50 -17.33
CA LYS A 184 5.26 -7.89 -18.44
C LYS A 184 6.69 -7.51 -18.03
N LEU A 185 6.84 -6.79 -16.91
CA LEU A 185 8.15 -6.33 -16.43
C LEU A 185 9.07 -7.47 -16.00
N ARG A 186 8.53 -8.57 -15.48
CA ARG A 186 9.33 -9.78 -15.20
C ARG A 186 9.79 -10.52 -16.46
N SER A 187 9.14 -10.30 -17.60
CA SER A 187 9.52 -10.91 -18.88
C SER A 187 10.56 -10.08 -19.63
N ASP A 188 10.64 -8.78 -19.32
CA ASP A 188 11.56 -7.81 -19.93
C ASP A 188 12.94 -7.74 -19.21
N ASN A 189 13.08 -8.41 -18.06
CA ASN A 189 14.30 -8.51 -17.24
C ASN A 189 14.89 -9.93 -17.32
#